data_AF-A0A559U3J8-F1
#
_entry.id   AF-A0A559U3J8-F1
#
_cell.length_a   1.000
_cell.length_b   1.000
_cell.length_c   1.000
_cell.angle_alpha   90.00
_cell.angle_beta   90.00
_cell.angle_gamma   90.00
#
_symmetry.space_group_name_H-M   'P 1'
#
loop_
_entity.id
_entity.type
_entity.pdbx_description
1 polymer ?
#
loop_
_entity_poly.entity_id
_entity_poly.type
_entity_poly.pdbx_seq_one_letter_code
_entity_poly.pdbx_strand_id
1 'polypeptide(L)'
;MAVRVVLENPSSYSSQVSAIKSAGGKVVGYSDPNGLYIHAKAMVVDYGLSTQEVEAGSMNISSNSLSNNRELGIILTGTGVAQPVASTIETTFDSDYAGGTAA
;
A
#
# COMPACT_ATOMS: atom_id res chain seq x y z
N MET A 1 -14.55 -3.59 -8.60
CA MET A 1 -13.26 -2.96 -8.24
C MET A 1 -12.72 -3.67 -7.02
N ALA A 2 -11.44 -3.99 -6.99
CA ALA A 2 -10.84 -4.71 -5.87
C ALA A 2 -9.91 -3.76 -5.11
N VAL A 3 -10.08 -3.68 -3.78
CA VAL A 3 -9.16 -2.96 -2.89
C VAL A 3 -8.46 -4.00 -2.03
N ARG A 4 -7.13 -3.99 -2.08
CA ARG A 4 -6.27 -4.84 -1.25
C ARG A 4 -5.35 -3.92 -0.45
N VAL A 5 -5.18 -4.22 0.82
CA VAL A 5 -4.27 -3.50 1.71
C VAL A 5 -3.41 -4.51 2.45
N VAL A 6 -2.10 -4.28 2.44
CA VAL A 6 -1.15 -4.92 3.34
C VAL A 6 -0.55 -3.86 4.26
N LEU A 7 -0.44 -4.16 5.55
CA LEU A 7 0.18 -3.26 6.53
C LEU A 7 0.84 -4.04 7.66
N GLU A 8 1.85 -3.42 8.28
CA GLU A 8 2.69 -4.07 9.29
C GLU A 8 1.90 -4.49 10.55
N ASN A 9 1.12 -3.57 11.12
CA ASN A 9 0.41 -3.79 12.37
C ASN A 9 -1.07 -3.36 12.26
N PRO A 10 -1.96 -4.24 11.74
CA PRO A 10 -3.37 -3.92 11.57
C PRO A 10 -4.09 -3.55 12.87
N SER A 11 -3.66 -4.12 14.00
CA SER A 11 -4.31 -3.91 15.30
C SER A 11 -4.27 -2.44 15.75
N SER A 12 -3.20 -1.72 15.39
CA SER A 12 -3.04 -0.29 15.65
C SER A 12 -4.00 0.61 14.84
N TYR A 13 -4.68 0.05 13.83
CA TYR A 13 -5.56 0.77 12.92
C TYR A 13 -6.94 0.08 12.79
N SER A 14 -7.39 -0.59 13.86
CA SER A 14 -8.57 -1.46 13.85
C SER A 14 -9.84 -0.81 13.30
N SER A 15 -10.08 0.47 13.58
CA SER A 15 -11.24 1.21 13.05
C SER A 15 -11.16 1.43 11.53
N GLN A 16 -9.99 1.76 11.00
CA GLN A 16 -9.73 1.98 9.58
C GLN A 16 -9.78 0.64 8.82
N VAL A 17 -9.16 -0.40 9.38
CA VAL A 17 -9.25 -1.78 8.84
C VAL A 17 -10.70 -2.23 8.76
N SER A 18 -11.49 -2.01 9.81
CA SER A 18 -12.92 -2.35 9.82
C SER A 18 -13.70 -1.59 8.75
N ALA A 19 -13.44 -0.30 8.57
CA ALA A 19 -14.08 0.52 7.54
C ALA A 19 -13.77 -0.01 6.12
N ILE A 20 -12.51 -0.35 5.84
CA ILE A 20 -12.11 -0.92 4.54
C ILE A 20 -12.77 -2.27 4.30
N LYS A 21 -12.78 -3.16 5.29
CA LYS A 21 -13.44 -4.47 5.20
C LYS A 21 -14.95 -4.32 5.00
N SER A 22 -15.59 -3.38 5.70
CA SER A 22 -17.02 -3.09 5.53
C SER A 22 -17.36 -2.55 4.14
N ALA A 23 -16.41 -1.88 3.47
CA ALA A 23 -16.56 -1.43 2.09
C ALA A 23 -16.23 -2.52 1.05
N GLY A 24 -15.93 -3.76 1.48
CA GLY A 24 -15.60 -4.89 0.61
C GLY A 24 -14.11 -5.02 0.27
N GLY A 25 -13.24 -4.20 0.87
CA GLY A 25 -11.79 -4.32 0.74
C GLY A 25 -11.24 -5.52 1.52
N LYS A 26 -10.08 -6.01 1.09
CA LYS A 26 -9.35 -7.07 1.78
C LYS A 26 -8.10 -6.51 2.44
N VAL A 27 -7.89 -6.85 3.71
CA VAL A 27 -6.77 -6.35 4.49
C VAL A 27 -6.01 -7.53 5.08
N VAL A 28 -4.69 -7.52 4.93
CA VAL A 28 -3.78 -8.50 5.53
C VAL A 28 -2.69 -7.78 6.32
N GLY A 29 -2.35 -8.33 7.48
CA GLY A 29 -1.17 -7.95 8.24
C GLY A 29 0.03 -8.79 7.81
N TYR A 30 1.16 -8.16 7.55
CA TYR A 30 2.42 -8.86 7.30
C TYR A 30 3.48 -8.31 8.25
N SER A 31 4.12 -9.20 8.99
CA SER A 31 5.26 -8.88 9.86
C SER A 31 6.07 -10.15 10.01
N ASP A 32 7.36 -10.11 9.69
CA ASP A 32 8.29 -11.22 9.95
C ASP A 32 9.20 -10.86 11.15
N PRO A 33 9.02 -11.49 12.32
CA PRO A 33 9.85 -11.21 13.50
C PRO A 33 11.32 -11.62 13.33
N ASN A 34 11.64 -12.43 12.31
CA ASN A 34 12.99 -12.90 12.01
C ASN A 34 13.51 -12.36 10.66
N GLY A 35 12.74 -11.51 9.99
CA GLY A 35 13.01 -11.08 8.62
C GLY A 35 12.73 -9.60 8.40
N LEU A 36 12.39 -9.25 7.16
CA LEU A 36 12.05 -7.89 6.79
C LEU A 36 10.57 -7.61 7.09
N TYR A 37 10.30 -6.38 7.52
CA TYR A 37 8.98 -5.88 7.84
C TYR A 37 8.58 -4.78 6.84
N ILE A 38 7.30 -4.44 6.75
CA ILE A 38 6.83 -3.43 5.80
C ILE A 38 7.10 -2.04 6.36
N HIS A 39 8.09 -1.37 5.78
CA HIS A 39 8.35 0.05 6.04
C HIS A 39 8.09 0.95 4.82
N ALA A 40 7.92 0.38 3.63
CA ALA A 40 7.60 1.13 2.42
C ALA A 40 6.20 1.75 2.50
N LYS A 41 6.00 2.87 1.79
CA LYS A 41 4.70 3.49 1.60
C LYS A 41 4.52 3.72 0.11
N ALA A 42 3.55 3.01 -0.44
CA ALA A 42 3.26 3.03 -1.86
C ALA A 42 1.81 2.63 -2.10
N MET A 43 1.27 3.09 -3.22
CA MET A 43 -0.07 2.76 -3.70
C MET A 43 -0.03 2.64 -5.21
N VAL A 44 -0.69 1.61 -5.75
CA VAL A 44 -0.96 1.48 -7.17
C VAL A 44 -2.47 1.45 -7.37
N VAL A 45 -2.94 2.25 -8.32
CA VAL A 45 -4.35 2.35 -8.72
C VAL A 45 -4.45 1.91 -10.18
N ASP A 46 -5.50 1.13 -10.50
CA ASP A 46 -5.81 0.70 -11.86
C ASP A 46 -4.63 0.02 -12.60
N TYR A 47 -3.83 -0.77 -11.87
CA TYR A 47 -2.62 -1.42 -12.40
C TYR A 47 -2.84 -2.09 -13.75
N GLY A 48 -1.97 -1.78 -14.72
CA GLY A 48 -2.02 -2.34 -16.07
C GLY A 48 -3.03 -1.68 -17.01
N LEU A 49 -3.86 -0.76 -16.52
CA LEU A 49 -4.70 0.09 -17.37
C LEU A 49 -3.96 1.35 -17.81
N SER A 50 -4.43 1.99 -18.89
CA SER A 50 -3.88 3.27 -19.35
C SER A 50 -4.12 4.42 -18.36
N THR A 51 -5.03 4.23 -17.40
CA THR A 51 -5.37 5.16 -16.32
C THR A 51 -4.61 4.89 -15.02
N GLN A 52 -3.64 3.97 -15.01
CA GLN A 52 -2.95 3.63 -13.77
C GLN A 52 -2.25 4.85 -13.17
N GLU A 53 -2.17 4.85 -11.85
CA GLU A 53 -1.38 5.81 -11.08
C GLU A 53 -0.58 5.06 -10.03
N VAL A 54 0.63 5.53 -9.76
CA VAL A 54 1.48 4.98 -8.71
C VAL A 54 2.01 6.10 -7.84
N GLU A 55 1.80 5.97 -6.54
CA GLU A 55 2.41 6.78 -5.49
C GLU A 55 3.48 5.95 -4.78
N ALA A 56 4.64 6.57 -4.56
CA ALA A 56 5.70 6.00 -3.74
C ALA A 56 6.45 7.11 -3.02
N GLY A 57 6.72 6.93 -1.72
CA GLY A 57 7.34 7.97 -0.93
C GLY A 57 7.65 7.61 0.51
N SER A 58 7.94 8.65 1.30
CA SER A 58 8.16 8.54 2.75
C SER A 58 6.87 8.68 3.56
N MET A 59 5.80 9.13 2.92
CA MET A 59 4.54 9.48 3.57
C MET A 59 3.77 8.25 4.06
N ASN A 60 3.61 8.13 5.38
CA ASN A 60 2.64 7.18 5.93
C ASN A 60 1.22 7.69 5.66
N ILE A 61 0.27 6.80 5.36
CA ILE A 61 -1.15 7.16 5.26
C ILE A 61 -1.72 7.40 6.67
N SER A 62 -1.33 8.52 7.28
CA SER A 62 -1.69 8.93 8.63
C SER A 62 -1.76 10.44 8.73
N SER A 63 -2.64 10.97 9.58
CA SER A 63 -2.80 12.42 9.74
C SER A 63 -1.50 13.12 10.15
N ASN A 64 -0.66 12.49 10.97
CA ASN A 64 0.60 13.11 11.38
C ASN A 64 1.58 13.28 10.21
N SER A 65 1.74 12.25 9.38
CA SER A 65 2.62 12.30 8.21
C SER A 65 2.11 13.32 7.18
N LEU A 66 0.78 13.41 7.02
CA LEU A 66 0.12 14.34 6.09
C LEU A 66 0.12 15.81 6.54
N SER A 67 0.10 16.08 7.84
CA SER A 67 -0.12 17.45 8.35
C SER A 67 1.07 18.06 9.08
N ASN A 68 1.96 17.25 9.64
CA ASN A 68 3.02 17.72 10.53
C ASN A 68 4.43 17.36 10.08
N ASN A 69 4.59 16.24 9.36
CA ASN A 69 5.91 15.80 8.91
C ASN A 69 6.32 16.49 7.62
N ARG A 70 7.63 16.53 7.38
CA ARG A 70 8.19 16.81 6.06
C ARG A 70 8.37 15.50 5.31
N GLU A 71 7.44 15.21 4.41
CA GLU A 71 7.42 14.00 3.59
C GLU A 71 7.66 14.35 2.12
N LEU A 72 8.14 13.37 1.35
CA LEU A 72 8.21 13.46 -0.10
C LEU A 72 7.60 12.20 -0.71
N GLY A 73 6.72 12.39 -1.69
CA GLY A 73 6.18 11.33 -2.53
C GLY A 73 6.25 11.74 -3.99
N ILE A 74 6.31 10.74 -4.85
CA ILE A 74 6.22 10.93 -6.30
C ILE A 74 4.95 10.24 -6.76
N ILE A 75 4.16 10.93 -7.59
CA ILE A 75 3.02 10.37 -8.30
C ILE A 75 3.39 10.29 -9.77
N LEU A 76 3.31 9.09 -10.34
CA LEU A 76 3.48 8.85 -11.78
C LEU A 76 2.17 8.34 -12.36
N THR A 77 1.78 8.85 -13.53
CA THR A 77 0.50 8.54 -14.17
C THR A 77 0.68 7.88 -15.54
N GLY A 78 -0.29 7.08 -15.93
CA GLY A 78 -0.42 6.48 -17.25
C GLY A 78 0.60 5.38 -17.56
N THR A 79 0.83 5.14 -18.84
CA THR A 79 1.79 4.16 -19.34
C THR A 79 3.09 4.85 -19.79
N GLY A 80 4.23 4.18 -19.64
CA GLY A 80 5.54 4.76 -19.91
C GLY A 80 6.46 4.56 -18.70
N VAL A 81 7.04 5.64 -18.17
CA VAL A 81 7.91 5.58 -16.98
C VAL A 81 7.22 5.07 -15.71
N ALA A 82 5.89 5.24 -15.62
CA ALA A 82 5.11 4.75 -14.49
C ALA A 82 4.98 3.21 -14.47
N GLN A 83 4.96 2.56 -15.65
CA GLN A 83 4.75 1.11 -15.76
C GLN A 83 5.80 0.27 -15.01
N PRO A 84 7.12 0.47 -15.19
CA PRO A 84 8.11 -0.32 -14.47
C PRO A 84 8.07 -0.06 -12.95
N VAL A 85 7.70 1.15 -12.52
CA VAL A 85 7.55 1.48 -11.09
C VAL A 85 6.35 0.75 -10.50
N ALA A 86 5.18 0.85 -11.14
CA ALA A 86 3.98 0.14 -10.74
C ALA A 86 4.20 -1.39 -10.72
N SER A 87 4.86 -1.96 -11.74
CA SER A 87 5.17 -3.38 -11.79
C SER A 87 6.08 -3.84 -10.65
N THR A 88 7.06 -3.02 -10.26
CA THR A 88 7.95 -3.32 -9.14
C THR A 88 7.16 -3.35 -7.82
N ILE A 89 6.34 -2.32 -7.59
CA ILE A 89 5.53 -2.22 -6.37
C ILE A 89 4.50 -3.35 -6.30
N GLU A 90 3.79 -3.66 -7.39
CA GLU A 90 2.82 -4.77 -7.41
C GLU A 90 3.50 -6.12 -7.18
N THR A 91 4.70 -6.35 -7.71
CA THR A 91 5.45 -7.59 -7.46
C THR A 91 5.78 -7.75 -5.98
N THR A 92 6.27 -6.69 -5.33
CA THR A 92 6.54 -6.71 -3.88
C THR A 92 5.25 -6.84 -3.08
N PHE A 93 4.22 -6.07 -3.44
CA PHE A 93 2.92 -6.10 -2.79
C PHE A 93 2.30 -7.50 -2.83
N ASP A 94 2.32 -8.18 -3.98
CA ASP A 94 1.75 -9.52 -4.12
C ASP A 94 2.50 -10.54 -3.25
N SER A 95 3.82 -10.41 -3.13
CA SER A 95 4.63 -11.25 -2.22
C SER A 95 4.26 -11.02 -0.76
N ASP A 96 4.24 -9.76 -0.32
CA ASP A 96 3.89 -9.39 1.06
C ASP A 96 2.45 -9.77 1.40
N TYR A 97 1.52 -9.55 0.47
CA TYR A 97 0.12 -9.89 0.63
C TYR A 97 -0.09 -11.40 0.72
N ALA A 98 0.62 -12.20 -0.08
CA ALA A 98 0.55 -13.67 -0.03
C ALA A 98 1.17 -14.24 1.25
N GLY A 99 2.21 -13.61 1.79
CA GLY A 99 2.81 -13.97 3.08
C GLY A 99 2.03 -13.46 4.29
N GLY A 100 1.07 -12.55 4.09
CA GLY A 100 0.31 -11.91 5.16
C GLY A 100 -0.80 -12.78 5.75
N THR A 101 -1.22 -12.43 6.96
CA THR A 101 -2.38 -13.02 7.63
C THR A 101 -3.58 -12.08 7.53
N ALA A 102 -4.78 -12.60 7.29
CA ALA A 102 -5.99 -11.77 7.27
C ALA A 102 -6.14 -10.97 8.58
N ALA A 103 -6.29 -9.65 8.45
CA ALA A 103 -6.52 -8.72 9.56
C ALA A 103 -7.98 -8.74 10.02
#